data_AF-A0AA43S0M7-F1
#
_entry.id   AF-A0AA43S0M7-F1
#
_cell.length_a   1.000
_cell.length_b   1.000
_cell.length_c   1.000
_cell.angle_alpha   90.00
_cell.angle_beta   90.00
_cell.angle_gamma   90.00
#
_symmetry.space_group_name_H-M   'P 1'
#
loop_
_entity.id
_entity.type
_entity.pdbx_description
1 polymer ?
#
loop_
_entity_poly.entity_id
_entity_poly.type
_entity_poly.pdbx_seq_one_letter_code
_entity_poly.pdbx_strand_id
1 'polypeptide(L)'
;MFRTNRDRPLTEYQKNELIDFVTGTMNHVLEAGQTIQLIEEYDLLIRVVLQEESFVGAIYALSDCRIDASGLVDFPEKPLFVGTRDYYNVQDHEYELDQQSLDRMDGQSREALILVSGLFLAFKTEAAAQPGELSEDEQQRILPVLKTCLQQTYVDREPGYGTLEEFDTLIMTTPMDNGMSLALFELSECVMQLGTPVELPMNPLYVGVLDHREGFTGNANSEIQGTKHEQVAQYIHMCLVQSLRTA
;
A
#
# COMPACT_ATOMS: atom_id res chain seq x y z
N MET A 1 -26.13 -26.12 -9.84
CA MET A 1 -24.90 -25.45 -9.36
C MET A 1 -25.19 -23.96 -9.38
N PHE A 2 -25.48 -23.38 -8.21
CA PHE A 2 -25.84 -21.97 -8.11
C PHE A 2 -24.57 -21.14 -8.33
N ARG A 3 -24.45 -20.46 -9.48
CA ARG A 3 -23.52 -19.33 -9.63
C ARG A 3 -24.12 -18.19 -8.80
N THR A 4 -23.67 -18.06 -7.56
CA THR A 4 -23.96 -16.86 -6.76
C THR A 4 -23.33 -15.67 -7.49
N ASN A 5 -24.10 -14.62 -7.76
CA ASN A 5 -23.59 -13.35 -8.27
C ASN A 5 -22.55 -12.81 -7.27
N ARG A 6 -21.26 -13.07 -7.51
CA ARG A 6 -20.10 -12.53 -6.76
C ARG A 6 -19.61 -11.21 -7.35
N ASP A 7 -20.52 -10.45 -7.96
CA ASP A 7 -20.28 -9.12 -8.53
C ASP A 7 -20.70 -8.04 -7.52
N ARG A 8 -20.36 -8.26 -6.26
CA ARG A 8 -20.59 -7.30 -5.16
C ARG A 8 -19.23 -6.91 -4.57
N PRO A 9 -19.08 -5.72 -4.00
CA PRO A 9 -17.87 -5.37 -3.27
C PRO A 9 -17.65 -6.28 -2.05
N LEU A 10 -16.40 -6.37 -1.57
CA LEU A 10 -16.07 -6.97 -0.28
C LEU A 10 -16.79 -6.22 0.85
N THR A 11 -17.29 -6.95 1.85
CA THR A 11 -17.78 -6.30 3.07
C THR A 11 -16.61 -5.88 3.95
N GLU A 12 -16.82 -4.93 4.85
CA GLU A 12 -15.84 -4.56 5.88
C GLU A 12 -15.33 -5.76 6.70
N TYR A 13 -16.21 -6.72 6.99
CA TYR A 13 -15.82 -7.94 7.67
C TYR A 13 -14.82 -8.76 6.83
N GLN A 14 -15.10 -8.95 5.53
CA GLN A 14 -14.22 -9.67 4.60
C GLN A 14 -12.88 -8.96 4.40
N LYS A 15 -12.88 -7.61 4.35
CA LYS A 15 -11.64 -6.81 4.29
C LYS A 15 -10.79 -7.04 5.54
N ASN A 16 -11.39 -7.01 6.73
CA ASN A 16 -10.69 -7.27 7.99
C ASN A 16 -10.10 -8.69 8.07
N GLU A 17 -10.83 -9.71 7.62
CA GLU A 17 -10.29 -11.07 7.55
C GLU A 17 -9.07 -11.17 6.61
N LEU A 18 -9.10 -10.49 5.46
CA LEU A 18 -7.96 -10.45 4.54
C LEU A 18 -6.75 -9.71 5.15
N ILE A 19 -6.99 -8.66 5.94
CA ILE A 19 -5.94 -7.92 6.64
C ILE A 19 -5.25 -8.80 7.68
N ASP A 20 -6.03 -9.48 8.52
CA ASP A 20 -5.50 -10.39 9.54
C ASP A 20 -4.74 -11.55 8.88
N PHE A 21 -5.27 -12.06 7.77
CA PHE A 21 -4.64 -13.12 6.99
C PHE A 21 -3.28 -12.70 6.41
N VAL A 22 -3.17 -11.54 5.76
CA VAL A 22 -1.89 -11.07 5.21
C VAL A 22 -0.89 -10.81 6.34
N THR A 23 -1.34 -10.19 7.44
CA THR A 23 -0.47 -9.94 8.60
C THR A 23 0.08 -11.25 9.19
N GLY A 24 -0.79 -12.25 9.37
CA GLY A 24 -0.37 -13.58 9.83
C GLY A 24 0.56 -14.28 8.84
N THR A 25 0.30 -14.16 7.55
CA THR A 25 1.12 -14.73 6.47
C THR A 25 2.54 -14.14 6.50
N MET A 26 2.66 -12.83 6.61
CA MET A 26 3.96 -12.15 6.62
C MET A 26 4.75 -12.42 7.91
N ASN A 27 4.07 -12.44 9.06
CA ASN A 27 4.71 -12.85 10.32
C ASN A 27 5.23 -14.29 10.25
N HIS A 28 4.48 -15.20 9.63
CA HIS A 28 4.95 -16.57 9.43
C HIS A 28 6.19 -16.64 8.53
N VAL A 29 6.27 -15.79 7.49
CA VAL A 29 7.44 -15.73 6.61
C VAL A 29 8.68 -15.26 7.36
N LEU A 30 8.54 -14.33 8.30
CA LEU A 30 9.67 -13.89 9.14
C LEU A 30 10.22 -15.02 10.01
N GLU A 31 9.34 -15.92 10.47
CA GLU A 31 9.73 -17.07 11.30
C GLU A 31 10.29 -18.23 10.47
N ALA A 32 9.67 -18.53 9.33
CA ALA A 32 9.94 -19.73 8.53
C ALA A 32 10.79 -19.48 7.27
N GLY A 33 11.01 -18.22 6.90
CA GLY A 33 11.70 -17.78 5.67
C GLY A 33 10.86 -17.90 4.40
N GLN A 34 9.74 -18.63 4.42
CA GLN A 34 8.83 -18.76 3.28
C GLN A 34 7.45 -19.26 3.72
N THR A 35 6.43 -19.00 2.91
CA THR A 35 5.07 -19.51 3.12
C THR A 35 4.34 -19.70 1.80
N ILE A 36 3.40 -20.64 1.80
CA ILE A 36 2.36 -20.76 0.78
C ILE A 36 1.02 -20.80 1.53
N GLN A 37 0.13 -19.88 1.22
CA GLN A 37 -1.18 -19.76 1.85
C GLN A 37 -2.29 -19.70 0.81
N LEU A 38 -3.44 -20.26 1.15
CA LEU A 38 -4.59 -20.41 0.26
C LEU A 38 -5.72 -19.51 0.76
N ILE A 39 -6.36 -18.78 -0.14
CA ILE A 39 -7.62 -18.08 0.14
C ILE A 39 -8.70 -18.63 -0.81
N GLU A 40 -9.22 -19.80 -0.48
CA GLU A 40 -10.16 -20.57 -1.32
C GLU A 40 -11.41 -19.75 -1.70
N GLU A 41 -11.87 -18.87 -0.80
CA GLU A 41 -13.06 -18.04 -1.06
C GLU A 41 -12.91 -17.17 -2.30
N TYR A 42 -11.71 -16.65 -2.55
CA TYR A 42 -11.37 -15.71 -3.62
C TYR A 42 -10.52 -16.34 -4.73
N ASP A 43 -10.36 -17.67 -4.73
CA ASP A 43 -9.53 -18.39 -5.69
C ASP A 43 -8.08 -17.88 -5.74
N LEU A 44 -7.49 -17.55 -4.58
CA LEU A 44 -6.13 -17.02 -4.50
C LEU A 44 -5.18 -18.01 -3.82
N LEU A 45 -3.95 -18.06 -4.34
CA LEU A 45 -2.81 -18.73 -3.71
C LEU A 45 -1.67 -17.72 -3.59
N ILE A 46 -1.22 -17.47 -2.37
CA ILE A 46 -0.13 -16.55 -2.08
C ILE A 46 1.13 -17.35 -1.76
N ARG A 47 2.22 -17.00 -2.42
CA ARG A 47 3.56 -17.45 -2.08
C ARG A 47 4.39 -16.23 -1.66
N VAL A 48 5.01 -16.30 -0.49
CA VAL A 48 5.97 -15.29 -0.07
C VAL A 48 7.25 -15.96 0.38
N VAL A 49 8.39 -15.41 -0.02
CA VAL A 49 9.73 -15.87 0.36
C VAL A 49 10.51 -14.69 0.90
N LEU A 50 11.25 -14.92 1.98
CA LEU A 50 12.26 -13.99 2.48
C LEU A 50 13.57 -14.25 1.75
N GLN A 51 14.07 -13.24 1.05
CA GLN A 51 15.35 -13.28 0.36
C GLN A 51 16.19 -12.10 0.82
N GLU A 52 17.27 -12.39 1.55
CA GLU A 52 18.12 -11.38 2.18
C GLU A 52 17.29 -10.43 3.07
N GLU A 53 17.16 -9.16 2.67
CA GLU A 53 16.45 -8.10 3.38
C GLU A 53 15.08 -7.78 2.76
N SER A 54 14.56 -8.65 1.88
CA SER A 54 13.31 -8.40 1.15
C SER A 54 12.35 -9.57 1.15
N PHE A 55 11.06 -9.26 1.16
CA PHE A 55 9.99 -10.17 0.82
C PHE A 55 9.80 -10.21 -0.70
N VAL A 56 9.78 -11.41 -1.26
CA VAL A 56 9.38 -11.67 -2.65
C VAL A 56 8.03 -12.38 -2.62
N GLY A 57 6.98 -11.65 -3.00
CA GLY A 57 5.60 -12.12 -3.00
C GLY A 57 5.11 -12.40 -4.41
N ALA A 58 4.33 -13.48 -4.56
CA ALA A 58 3.61 -13.78 -5.78
C ALA A 58 2.21 -14.31 -5.43
N ILE A 59 1.18 -13.83 -6.14
CA ILE A 59 -0.20 -14.28 -6.00
C ILE A 59 -0.64 -14.93 -7.30
N TYR A 60 -1.26 -16.09 -7.20
CA TYR A 60 -1.73 -16.91 -8.31
C TYR A 60 -3.23 -17.16 -8.18
N ALA A 61 -3.89 -17.43 -9.31
CA ALA A 61 -5.21 -18.04 -9.28
C ALA A 61 -5.06 -19.47 -8.78
N LEU A 62 -5.78 -19.83 -7.71
CA LEU A 62 -5.74 -21.17 -7.13
C LEU A 62 -6.21 -22.22 -8.14
N SER A 63 -7.23 -21.89 -8.94
CA SER A 63 -7.75 -22.74 -10.01
C SER A 63 -6.74 -23.07 -11.12
N ASP A 64 -5.71 -22.24 -11.31
CA ASP A 64 -4.63 -22.46 -12.28
C ASP A 64 -3.43 -23.21 -11.68
N CYS A 65 -3.38 -23.38 -10.35
CA CYS A 65 -2.33 -24.12 -9.66
C CYS A 65 -2.65 -25.62 -9.62
N ARG A 66 -1.62 -26.47 -9.66
CA ARG A 66 -1.79 -27.92 -9.41
C ARG A 66 -1.16 -28.28 -8.09
N ILE A 67 -1.99 -28.78 -7.17
CA ILE A 67 -1.55 -29.25 -5.85
C ILE A 67 -1.57 -30.77 -5.88
N ASP A 68 -0.41 -31.39 -5.70
CA ASP A 68 -0.31 -32.85 -5.67
C ASP A 68 -0.67 -33.44 -4.28
N ALA A 69 -0.74 -34.77 -4.21
CA ALA A 69 -1.09 -35.48 -2.98
C ALA A 69 -0.04 -35.33 -1.85
N SER A 70 1.15 -34.82 -2.16
CA SER A 70 2.21 -34.52 -1.18
C SER A 70 2.16 -33.08 -0.67
N GLY A 71 1.24 -32.26 -1.21
CA GLY A 71 1.14 -30.83 -0.92
C GLY A 71 2.12 -29.97 -1.72
N LEU A 72 2.80 -30.55 -2.72
CA LEU A 72 3.67 -29.79 -3.61
C LEU A 72 2.80 -29.04 -4.62
N VAL A 73 3.08 -27.74 -4.76
CA VAL A 73 2.35 -26.84 -5.64
C VAL A 73 3.17 -26.60 -6.90
N ASP A 74 2.59 -26.94 -8.05
CA ASP A 74 3.07 -26.56 -9.37
C ASP A 74 2.41 -25.22 -9.75
N PHE A 75 3.24 -24.19 -9.87
CA PHE A 75 2.82 -22.82 -10.13
C PHE A 75 2.81 -22.55 -11.64
N PRO A 76 1.81 -21.83 -12.17
CA PRO A 76 1.86 -21.39 -13.55
C PRO A 76 3.01 -20.39 -13.76
N GLU A 77 3.50 -20.27 -15.00
CA GLU A 77 4.64 -19.39 -15.32
C GLU A 77 4.39 -17.91 -15.00
N LYS A 78 3.14 -17.45 -15.10
CA LYS A 78 2.77 -16.05 -14.86
C LYS A 78 1.87 -15.93 -13.63
N PRO A 79 2.30 -15.21 -12.57
CA PRO A 79 1.42 -14.88 -11.45
C PRO A 79 0.43 -13.76 -11.81
N LEU A 80 -0.65 -13.66 -11.04
CA LEU A 80 -1.59 -12.52 -11.10
C LEU A 80 -0.92 -11.25 -10.57
N PHE A 81 -0.08 -11.39 -9.55
CA PHE A 81 0.72 -10.33 -8.96
C PHE A 81 2.10 -10.88 -8.59
N VAL A 82 3.15 -10.11 -8.82
CA VAL A 82 4.47 -10.32 -8.24
C VAL A 82 5.00 -9.01 -7.70
N GLY A 83 5.64 -9.04 -6.54
CA GLY A 83 6.20 -7.85 -5.92
C GLY A 83 7.39 -8.18 -5.04
N THR A 84 8.35 -7.26 -4.99
CA THR A 84 9.49 -7.32 -4.08
C THR A 84 9.49 -6.11 -3.16
N ARG A 85 9.59 -6.38 -1.86
CA ARG A 85 9.47 -5.38 -0.80
C ARG A 85 10.60 -5.50 0.22
N ASP A 86 11.39 -4.45 0.38
CA ASP A 86 12.34 -4.33 1.49
C ASP A 86 11.56 -4.25 2.81
N TYR A 87 11.89 -5.11 3.78
CA TYR A 87 11.15 -5.13 5.05
C TYR A 87 11.63 -4.10 6.09
N TYR A 88 12.77 -3.44 5.86
CA TYR A 88 13.32 -2.34 6.66
C TYR A 88 13.01 -0.94 6.10
N ASN A 89 12.91 -0.79 4.79
CA ASN A 89 12.70 0.51 4.11
C ASN A 89 11.29 0.61 3.49
N VAL A 90 10.88 1.77 2.97
CA VAL A 90 9.61 1.97 2.21
C VAL A 90 9.77 1.79 0.70
N GLN A 91 10.98 1.53 0.22
CA GLN A 91 11.17 1.34 -1.21
C GLN A 91 10.56 0.01 -1.66
N ASP A 92 9.54 0.11 -2.51
CA ASP A 92 9.13 -0.98 -3.38
C ASP A 92 10.22 -1.13 -4.44
N HIS A 93 10.76 -2.34 -4.60
CA HIS A 93 11.82 -2.55 -5.59
C HIS A 93 11.20 -2.69 -6.98
N GLU A 94 10.27 -3.63 -7.15
CA GLU A 94 9.58 -3.92 -8.42
C GLU A 94 8.24 -4.62 -8.12
N TYR A 95 7.17 -4.28 -8.84
CA TYR A 95 5.94 -5.07 -8.87
C TYR A 95 5.31 -5.11 -10.25
N GLU A 96 4.60 -6.20 -10.55
CA GLU A 96 3.79 -6.37 -11.75
C GLU A 96 2.42 -6.96 -11.37
N LEU A 97 1.36 -6.39 -11.92
CA LEU A 97 -0.02 -6.84 -11.76
C LEU A 97 -0.61 -7.18 -13.14
N ASP A 98 -1.08 -8.41 -13.34
CA ASP A 98 -1.54 -8.89 -14.65
C ASP A 98 -2.96 -8.42 -14.99
N GLN A 99 -3.08 -7.19 -15.49
CA GLN A 99 -4.35 -6.53 -15.78
C GLN A 99 -5.30 -7.37 -16.67
N GLN A 100 -4.77 -8.13 -17.64
CA GLN A 100 -5.60 -8.97 -18.51
C GLN A 100 -6.27 -10.12 -17.77
N SER A 101 -5.65 -10.61 -16.69
CA SER A 101 -6.19 -11.68 -15.86
C SER A 101 -7.18 -11.11 -14.84
N LEU A 102 -6.96 -9.89 -14.31
CA LEU A 102 -7.92 -9.19 -13.45
C LEU A 102 -9.27 -8.94 -14.13
N ASP A 103 -9.28 -8.61 -15.43
CA ASP A 103 -10.51 -8.39 -16.20
C ASP A 103 -11.39 -9.65 -16.31
N ARG A 104 -10.83 -10.84 -16.02
CA ARG A 104 -11.53 -12.13 -16.09
C ARG A 104 -11.98 -12.64 -14.73
N MET A 105 -11.54 -12.02 -13.64
CA MET A 105 -11.91 -12.39 -12.28
C MET A 105 -13.29 -11.81 -11.90
N ASP A 106 -13.99 -12.47 -10.99
CA ASP A 106 -15.20 -11.89 -10.39
C ASP A 106 -14.85 -10.68 -9.51
N GLY A 107 -15.84 -9.79 -9.29
CA GLY A 107 -15.62 -8.53 -8.59
C GLY A 107 -14.98 -8.69 -7.21
N GLN A 108 -15.40 -9.69 -6.43
CA GLN A 108 -14.85 -9.94 -5.09
C GLN A 108 -13.42 -10.46 -5.13
N SER A 109 -13.13 -11.41 -6.02
CA SER A 109 -11.79 -12.01 -6.13
C SER A 109 -10.78 -11.00 -6.66
N ARG A 110 -11.22 -10.12 -7.58
CA ARG A 110 -10.44 -8.98 -8.06
C ARG A 110 -10.12 -8.01 -6.93
N GLU A 111 -11.12 -7.60 -6.15
CA GLU A 111 -10.93 -6.68 -5.02
C GLU A 111 -10.05 -7.29 -3.93
N ALA A 112 -10.21 -8.59 -3.66
CA ALA A 112 -9.35 -9.32 -2.72
C ALA A 112 -7.89 -9.37 -3.21
N LEU A 113 -7.64 -9.63 -4.50
CA LEU A 113 -6.29 -9.59 -5.07
C LEU A 113 -5.64 -8.21 -4.91
N ILE A 114 -6.36 -7.14 -5.25
CA ILE A 114 -5.87 -5.75 -5.13
C ILE A 114 -5.59 -5.43 -3.66
N LEU A 115 -6.49 -5.79 -2.74
CA LEU A 115 -6.29 -5.55 -1.32
C LEU A 115 -5.09 -6.33 -0.78
N VAL A 116 -4.99 -7.62 -1.08
CA VAL A 116 -3.90 -8.48 -0.61
C VAL A 116 -2.55 -8.02 -1.15
N SER A 117 -2.47 -7.67 -2.44
CA SER A 117 -1.24 -7.14 -3.04
C SER A 117 -0.83 -5.79 -2.43
N GLY A 118 -1.78 -4.88 -2.22
CA GLY A 118 -1.53 -3.61 -1.53
C GLY A 118 -1.08 -3.81 -0.08
N LEU A 119 -1.69 -4.75 0.65
CA LEU A 119 -1.30 -5.09 2.02
C LEU A 119 0.09 -5.73 2.09
N PHE A 120 0.44 -6.55 1.10
CA PHE A 120 1.78 -7.12 0.97
C PHE A 120 2.83 -6.02 0.79
N LEU A 121 2.61 -5.08 -0.14
CA LEU A 121 3.50 -3.95 -0.37
C LEU A 121 3.55 -3.02 0.84
N ALA A 122 2.47 -2.90 1.59
CA ALA A 122 2.43 -2.06 2.79
C ALA A 122 2.95 -2.74 4.06
N PHE A 123 3.28 -4.04 4.02
CA PHE A 123 3.69 -4.75 5.22
C PHE A 123 5.04 -4.23 5.74
N LYS A 124 5.12 -4.05 7.06
CA LYS A 124 6.35 -3.71 7.79
C LYS A 124 6.47 -4.58 9.02
N THR A 125 7.69 -5.00 9.33
CA THR A 125 7.97 -5.68 10.60
C THR A 125 7.98 -4.68 11.74
N GLU A 126 7.31 -4.97 12.85
CA GLU A 126 7.42 -4.18 14.11
C GLU A 126 8.89 -4.10 14.60
N ALA A 127 9.74 -5.05 14.21
CA ALA A 127 11.18 -5.04 14.50
C ALA A 127 11.98 -3.97 13.71
N ALA A 128 11.35 -3.31 12.75
CA ALA A 128 11.84 -2.09 12.11
C ALA A 128 11.29 -0.82 12.81
N ALA A 129 11.01 -0.90 14.12
CA ALA A 129 11.13 0.24 15.01
C ALA A 129 12.60 0.72 14.99
N GLN A 130 12.97 1.39 13.90
CA GLN A 130 14.17 2.19 13.81
C GLN A 130 14.14 3.23 14.93
N PRO A 131 15.29 3.74 15.37
CA PRO A 131 15.33 4.84 16.33
C PRO A 131 14.53 6.03 15.77
N GLY A 132 13.37 6.33 16.38
CA GLY A 132 12.55 7.48 16.02
C GLY A 132 11.22 7.12 15.35
N GLU A 133 10.35 6.34 15.99
CA GLU A 133 8.92 6.47 15.65
C GLU A 133 8.44 7.88 16.00
N LEU A 134 7.52 8.44 15.19
CA LEU A 134 6.79 9.63 15.56
C LEU A 134 6.07 9.35 16.87
N SER A 135 6.19 10.24 17.86
CA SER A 135 5.43 10.14 19.10
C SER A 135 3.93 10.22 18.82
N GLU A 136 3.10 9.71 19.72
CA GLU A 136 1.63 9.80 19.57
C GLU A 136 1.15 11.25 19.36
N ASP A 137 1.76 12.21 20.04
CA ASP A 137 1.46 13.64 19.89
C ASP A 137 1.78 14.14 18.48
N GLU A 138 2.90 13.70 17.89
CA GLU A 138 3.28 14.05 16.53
C GLU A 138 2.32 13.42 15.50
N GLN A 139 1.95 12.15 15.70
CA GLN A 139 0.97 11.45 14.88
C GLN A 139 -0.42 12.12 14.91
N GLN A 140 -0.85 12.60 16.09
CA GLN A 140 -2.11 13.33 16.26
C GLN A 140 -2.11 14.70 15.57
N ARG A 141 -0.94 15.29 15.30
CA ARG A 141 -0.82 16.55 14.55
C ARG A 141 -0.86 16.35 13.04
N ILE A 142 -0.28 15.25 12.56
CA ILE A 142 -0.24 14.93 11.12
C ILE A 142 -1.63 14.55 10.59
N LEU A 143 -2.35 13.70 11.31
CA LEU A 143 -3.59 13.09 10.81
C LEU A 143 -4.69 14.10 10.43
N PRO A 144 -4.99 15.15 11.22
CA PRO A 144 -5.98 16.16 10.84
C PRO A 144 -5.62 16.91 9.56
N VAL A 145 -4.34 17.29 9.40
CA VAL A 145 -3.86 18.01 8.21
C VAL A 145 -4.03 17.12 6.97
N LEU A 146 -3.56 15.87 7.05
CA LEU A 146 -3.72 14.88 5.99
C LEU A 146 -5.20 14.70 5.61
N LYS A 147 -6.09 14.51 6.60
CA LYS A 147 -7.53 14.36 6.35
C LYS A 147 -8.13 15.57 5.64
N THR A 148 -7.77 16.78 6.05
CA THR A 148 -8.26 18.01 5.40
C THR A 148 -7.80 18.09 3.94
N CYS A 149 -6.53 17.81 3.65
CA CYS A 149 -6.01 17.80 2.27
C CYS A 149 -6.75 16.76 1.40
N LEU A 150 -6.90 15.54 1.92
CA LEU A 150 -7.59 14.47 1.22
C LEU A 150 -9.06 14.82 0.96
N GLN A 151 -9.76 15.38 1.96
CA GLN A 151 -11.16 15.80 1.84
C GLN A 151 -11.34 16.90 0.81
N GLN A 152 -10.49 17.94 0.82
CA GLN A 152 -10.51 19.01 -0.18
C GLN A 152 -10.34 18.44 -1.59
N THR A 153 -9.33 17.60 -1.79
CA THR A 153 -9.07 17.00 -3.10
C THR A 153 -10.20 16.12 -3.58
N TYR A 154 -10.79 15.32 -2.68
CA TYR A 154 -11.85 14.39 -3.02
C TYR A 154 -13.19 15.09 -3.31
N VAL A 155 -13.55 16.10 -2.50
CA VAL A 155 -14.83 16.81 -2.59
C VAL A 155 -14.81 17.89 -3.66
N ASP A 156 -13.79 18.75 -3.61
CA ASP A 156 -13.73 19.96 -4.43
C ASP A 156 -13.07 19.73 -5.79
N ARG A 157 -12.39 18.58 -5.96
CA ARG A 157 -11.62 18.22 -7.17
C ARG A 157 -10.55 19.26 -7.52
N GLU A 158 -10.02 19.93 -6.50
CA GLU A 158 -8.88 20.86 -6.59
C GLU A 158 -7.72 20.32 -5.74
N PRO A 159 -6.47 20.72 -6.00
CA PRO A 159 -5.38 20.31 -5.13
C PRO A 159 -5.57 20.78 -3.69
N GLY A 160 -5.49 19.86 -2.73
CA GLY A 160 -5.50 20.15 -1.30
C GLY A 160 -4.09 20.35 -0.75
N TYR A 161 -3.90 21.35 0.11
CA TYR A 161 -2.60 21.70 0.70
C TYR A 161 -2.68 21.76 2.21
N GLY A 162 -1.63 21.31 2.89
CA GLY A 162 -1.53 21.36 4.34
C GLY A 162 -0.08 21.44 4.78
N THR A 163 0.21 22.31 5.75
CA THR A 163 1.56 22.49 6.25
C THR A 163 1.72 21.84 7.62
N LEU A 164 2.91 21.30 7.84
CA LEU A 164 3.38 20.75 9.10
C LEU A 164 4.67 21.46 9.47
N GLU A 165 4.56 22.66 10.05
CA GLU A 165 5.70 23.55 10.35
C GLU A 165 6.75 22.88 11.24
N GLU A 166 6.32 22.08 12.21
CA GLU A 166 7.22 21.39 13.15
C GLU A 166 8.07 20.28 12.50
N PHE A 167 7.62 19.76 11.36
CA PHE A 167 8.33 18.75 10.58
C PHE A 167 8.92 19.34 9.30
N ASP A 168 8.88 20.66 9.12
CA ASP A 168 9.25 21.35 7.88
C ASP A 168 8.68 20.65 6.62
N THR A 169 7.41 20.24 6.67
CA THR A 169 6.80 19.41 5.61
C THR A 169 5.52 20.06 5.07
N LEU A 170 5.41 20.11 3.74
CA LEU A 170 4.19 20.43 3.01
C LEU A 170 3.55 19.13 2.51
N ILE A 171 2.29 18.92 2.84
CA ILE A 171 1.43 17.89 2.24
C ILE A 171 0.67 18.53 1.08
N MET A 172 0.81 17.94 -0.10
CA MET A 172 0.03 18.28 -1.28
C MET A 172 -0.74 17.05 -1.73
N THR A 173 -2.00 17.23 -2.08
CA THR A 173 -2.85 16.19 -2.68
C THR A 173 -3.40 16.71 -3.98
N THR A 174 -3.48 15.89 -5.02
CA THR A 174 -3.93 16.31 -6.36
C THR A 174 -4.88 15.27 -6.93
N PRO A 175 -6.02 15.71 -7.51
CA PRO A 175 -6.96 14.77 -8.11
C PRO A 175 -6.36 14.13 -9.36
N MET A 176 -6.63 12.85 -9.56
CA MET A 176 -6.30 12.10 -10.77
C MET A 176 -7.57 11.49 -11.37
N ASP A 177 -7.54 11.11 -12.65
CA ASP A 177 -8.71 10.58 -13.37
C ASP A 177 -9.35 9.38 -12.65
N ASN A 178 -8.53 8.49 -12.10
CA ASN A 178 -8.96 7.28 -11.39
C ASN A 178 -8.55 7.26 -9.91
N GLY A 179 -8.31 8.43 -9.30
CA GLY A 179 -7.93 8.48 -7.89
C GLY A 179 -7.31 9.80 -7.46
N MET A 180 -6.22 9.72 -6.70
CA MET A 180 -5.48 10.90 -6.27
C MET A 180 -4.00 10.61 -6.07
N SER A 181 -3.17 11.64 -6.25
CA SER A 181 -1.79 11.62 -5.78
C SER A 181 -1.65 12.43 -4.49
N LEU A 182 -0.65 12.05 -3.70
CA LEU A 182 -0.14 12.78 -2.56
C LEU A 182 1.36 12.99 -2.77
N ALA A 183 1.84 14.19 -2.52
CA ALA A 183 3.25 14.52 -2.53
C ALA A 183 3.64 15.23 -1.22
N LEU A 184 4.81 14.90 -0.69
CA LEU A 184 5.43 15.61 0.42
C LEU A 184 6.62 16.41 -0.09
N PHE A 185 6.73 17.65 0.37
CA PHE A 185 7.84 18.54 0.05
C PHE A 185 8.42 19.14 1.33
N GLU A 186 9.70 19.50 1.30
CA GLU A 186 10.31 20.29 2.38
C GLU A 186 9.71 21.70 2.34
N LEU A 187 9.09 22.11 3.43
CA LEU A 187 8.30 23.34 3.49
C LEU A 187 9.18 24.57 3.34
N SER A 188 10.39 24.56 3.91
CA SER A 188 11.38 25.63 3.79
C SER A 188 11.89 25.83 2.36
N GLU A 189 11.77 24.83 1.49
CA GLU A 189 12.08 24.92 0.06
C GLU A 189 10.88 25.35 -0.80
N CYS A 190 9.68 25.43 -0.23
CA CYS A 190 8.48 25.86 -0.93
C CYS A 190 8.32 27.38 -0.89
N VAL A 191 7.91 27.99 -2.01
CA VAL A 191 7.48 29.40 -2.01
C VAL A 191 5.98 29.44 -1.75
N MET A 192 5.59 29.96 -0.58
CA MET A 192 4.20 30.02 -0.14
C MET A 192 3.60 31.42 -0.35
N GLN A 193 2.39 31.49 -0.90
CA GLN A 193 1.60 32.71 -1.01
C GLN A 193 0.19 32.48 -0.46
N LEU A 194 -0.20 33.21 0.58
CA LEU A 194 -1.52 33.11 1.23
C LEU A 194 -1.89 31.68 1.68
N GLY A 195 -0.90 30.87 2.07
CA GLY A 195 -1.11 29.48 2.52
C GLY A 195 -1.09 28.44 1.39
N THR A 196 -0.89 28.86 0.14
CA THR A 196 -0.81 27.97 -1.03
C THR A 196 0.61 27.97 -1.58
N PRO A 197 1.18 26.81 -1.98
CA PRO A 197 2.45 26.79 -2.67
C PRO A 197 2.31 27.39 -4.08
N VAL A 198 3.18 28.34 -4.43
CA VAL A 198 3.30 28.90 -5.78
C VAL A 198 4.53 28.38 -6.52
N GLU A 199 5.51 27.87 -5.78
CA GLU A 199 6.68 27.18 -6.32
C GLU A 199 7.00 25.98 -5.40
N LEU A 200 7.21 24.82 -6.02
CA LEU A 200 7.52 23.56 -5.35
C LEU A 200 8.93 23.11 -5.77
N PRO A 201 9.71 22.50 -4.87
CA PRO A 201 11.00 21.94 -5.25
C PRO A 201 10.80 20.80 -6.25
N MET A 202 11.80 20.61 -7.13
CA MET A 202 11.71 19.61 -8.21
C MET A 202 11.60 18.18 -7.68
N ASN A 203 12.20 17.90 -6.53
CA ASN A 203 12.28 16.57 -5.95
C ASN A 203 11.38 16.50 -4.71
N PRO A 204 10.18 15.89 -4.80
CA PRO A 204 9.39 15.62 -3.62
C PRO A 204 10.13 14.67 -2.68
N LEU A 205 9.94 14.85 -1.38
CA LEU A 205 10.39 13.94 -0.33
C LEU A 205 9.73 12.57 -0.49
N TYR A 206 8.44 12.57 -0.84
CA TYR A 206 7.63 11.37 -1.02
C TYR A 206 6.51 11.62 -2.03
N VAL A 207 6.16 10.61 -2.81
CA VAL A 207 4.98 10.59 -3.68
C VAL A 207 4.20 9.31 -3.43
N GLY A 208 2.92 9.43 -3.12
CA GLY A 208 1.96 8.34 -3.07
C GLY A 208 0.90 8.50 -4.14
N VAL A 209 0.47 7.40 -4.75
CA VAL A 209 -0.66 7.38 -5.69
C VAL A 209 -1.68 6.38 -5.16
N LEU A 210 -2.89 6.88 -4.96
CA LEU A 210 -4.07 6.08 -4.68
C LEU A 210 -4.88 5.94 -5.96
N ASP A 211 -4.78 4.80 -6.63
CA ASP A 211 -5.57 4.47 -7.80
C ASP A 211 -6.69 3.49 -7.42
N HIS A 212 -7.92 3.77 -7.83
CA HIS A 212 -9.08 2.93 -7.50
C HIS A 212 -9.04 1.52 -8.11
N ARG A 213 -8.17 1.28 -9.09
CA ARG A 213 -7.96 -0.01 -9.77
C ARG A 213 -6.65 -0.67 -9.36
N GLU A 214 -5.61 0.12 -9.13
CA GLU A 214 -4.25 -0.38 -8.87
C GLU A 214 -3.87 -0.36 -7.37
N GLY A 215 -4.73 0.22 -6.51
CA GLY A 215 -4.50 0.31 -5.08
C GLY A 215 -3.64 1.52 -4.70
N PHE A 216 -2.92 1.42 -3.58
CA PHE A 216 -2.02 2.48 -3.13
C PHE A 216 -0.57 2.10 -3.37
N THR A 217 0.18 3.00 -3.99
CA THR A 217 1.63 2.87 -4.22
C THR A 217 2.33 4.11 -3.68
N GLY A 218 3.60 3.95 -3.27
CA GLY A 218 4.36 5.06 -2.69
C GLY A 218 5.84 4.93 -2.95
N ASN A 219 6.50 6.06 -3.18
CA ASN A 219 7.95 6.12 -3.34
C ASN A 219 8.50 7.32 -2.58
N ALA A 220 9.60 7.11 -1.85
CA ALA A 220 10.30 8.14 -1.10
C ALA A 220 11.65 8.46 -1.76
N ASN A 221 12.03 9.73 -1.72
CA ASN A 221 13.39 10.16 -2.10
C ASN A 221 14.40 9.53 -1.13
N SER A 222 15.47 8.92 -1.64
CA SER A 222 16.53 8.33 -0.82
C SER A 222 17.21 9.32 0.14
N GLU A 223 17.13 10.63 -0.15
CA GLU A 223 17.72 11.68 0.69
C GLU A 223 17.05 11.83 2.06
N ILE A 224 15.82 11.32 2.24
CA ILE A 224 15.13 11.44 3.53
C ILE A 224 15.51 10.34 4.52
N GLN A 225 16.33 9.37 4.13
CA GLN A 225 16.66 8.21 4.96
C GLN A 225 17.31 8.62 6.29
N GLY A 226 16.80 8.09 7.39
CA GLY A 226 17.21 8.38 8.76
C GLY A 226 16.77 9.76 9.29
N THR A 227 15.94 10.50 8.54
CA THR A 227 15.47 11.84 8.94
C THR A 227 14.05 11.83 9.52
N LYS A 228 13.63 12.96 10.10
CA LYS A 228 12.24 13.15 10.55
C LYS A 228 11.24 13.08 9.38
N HIS A 229 11.65 13.50 8.18
CA HIS A 229 10.81 13.42 6.98
C HIS A 229 10.52 11.99 6.58
N GLU A 230 11.47 11.06 6.74
CA GLU A 230 11.20 9.64 6.53
C GLU A 230 10.07 9.17 7.46
N GLN A 231 10.14 9.52 8.74
CA GLN A 231 9.13 9.09 9.72
C GLN A 231 7.74 9.65 9.37
N VAL A 232 7.66 10.91 8.93
CA VAL A 232 6.42 11.54 8.44
C VAL A 232 5.88 10.84 7.20
N ALA A 233 6.74 10.60 6.20
CA ALA A 233 6.36 9.88 4.97
C ALA A 233 5.85 8.47 5.29
N GLN A 234 6.53 7.77 6.19
CA GLN A 234 6.15 6.43 6.65
C GLN A 234 4.77 6.42 7.34
N TYR A 235 4.51 7.36 8.25
CA TYR A 235 3.22 7.45 8.94
C TYR A 235 2.08 7.82 7.98
N ILE A 236 2.30 8.78 7.08
CA ILE A 236 1.31 9.16 6.06
C ILE A 236 1.01 7.99 5.13
N HIS A 237 2.04 7.28 4.65
CA HIS A 237 1.87 6.08 3.83
C HIS A 237 1.00 5.04 4.57
N MET A 238 1.32 4.74 5.83
CA MET A 238 0.54 3.82 6.65
C MET A 238 -0.92 4.26 6.79
N CYS A 239 -1.19 5.55 7.06
CA CYS A 239 -2.56 6.07 7.14
C CYS A 239 -3.34 5.88 5.84
N LEU A 240 -2.70 6.09 4.69
CA LEU A 240 -3.34 5.96 3.38
C LEU A 240 -3.66 4.51 3.04
N VAL A 241 -2.71 3.60 3.26
CA VAL A 241 -2.94 2.15 3.15
C VAL A 241 -4.08 1.73 4.08
N GLN A 242 -4.10 2.21 5.31
CA GLN A 242 -5.17 1.88 6.25
C GLN A 242 -6.52 2.46 5.83
N SER A 243 -6.57 3.61 5.16
CA SER A 243 -7.83 4.19 4.69
C SER A 243 -8.51 3.34 3.61
N LEU A 244 -7.73 2.66 2.76
CA LEU A 244 -8.22 1.64 1.83
C LEU A 244 -8.84 0.42 2.51
N ARG A 245 -8.51 0.20 3.79
CA ARG A 245 -9.06 -0.92 4.60
C ARG A 245 -10.50 -0.67 5.06
N THR A 246 -11.00 0.58 4.98
CA THR A 246 -12.25 1.04 5.62
C THR A 246 -13.29 1.68 4.70
N ALA A 247 -13.00 1.82 3.40
CA ALA A 247 -13.91 2.38 2.39
C ALA A 247 -14.34 1.29 1.42
#